data_AF-A0AAV0QXC0-F1
#
_entry.id   AF-A0AAV0QXC0-F1
#
_cell.length_a   1.000
_cell.length_b   1.000
_cell.length_c   1.000
_cell.angle_alpha   90.00
_cell.angle_beta   90.00
_cell.angle_gamma   90.00
#
_symmetry.space_group_name_H-M   'P 1'
#
loop_
_entity.id
_entity.type
_entity.pdbx_description
1 polymer ?
#
loop_
_entity_poly.entity_id
_entity_poly.type
_entity_poly.pdbx_seq_one_letter_code
_entity_poly.pdbx_strand_id
1 'polypeptide(L)'
;MLHSHVTHLGFQVDVYVQTSLLDMYSKCGNLVSSRKVFDEMSERGVVSWTSMITTYCHFSLVDEVVSVINQMRALGLEPSSTTFLVLFPACSSLLQGLSTQCCAFKMGLLNGDVEVPLTHSVMGMLVKHCQTHEARAILEQMQEPSVISWTTVTSGYVEAGHMKEAFSVFNQMRRKTISLDYVSFFAIISACSQHGDLLVASTVHSLTIKTGCEGEDAIDNLLVSMYEKCCDLVSARRVFDSSCEWHFCVFIDVQDNKIYRKKEYAHLN
;
A
#
# COMPACT_ATOMS: atom_id res chain seq x y z
N MET A 1 -30.87 4.70 11.70
CA MET A 1 -32.04 3.91 11.24
C MET A 1 -31.82 2.40 11.34
N LEU A 2 -30.68 1.83 10.89
CA LEU A 2 -30.44 0.38 11.06
C LEU A 2 -30.32 -0.05 12.53
N HIS A 3 -29.46 0.59 13.33
CA HIS A 3 -29.35 0.30 14.76
C HIS A 3 -30.68 0.48 15.51
N SER A 4 -31.45 1.54 15.23
CA SER A 4 -32.79 1.73 15.82
C SER A 4 -33.80 0.65 15.42
N HIS A 5 -33.65 0.06 14.24
CA HIS A 5 -34.49 -1.04 13.77
C HIS A 5 -34.10 -2.37 14.43
N VAL A 6 -32.80 -2.66 14.54
CA VAL A 6 -32.29 -3.82 15.29
C VAL A 6 -32.68 -3.75 16.76
N THR A 7 -32.62 -2.55 17.36
CA THR A 7 -33.08 -2.34 18.74
C THR A 7 -34.57 -2.60 18.92
N HIS A 8 -35.38 -2.27 17.91
CA HIS A 8 -36.83 -2.46 17.94
C HIS A 8 -37.24 -3.92 17.64
N LEU A 9 -36.42 -4.68 16.92
CA LEU A 9 -36.66 -6.09 16.60
C LEU A 9 -36.20 -7.07 17.69
N GLY A 10 -35.59 -6.58 18.79
CA GLY A 10 -35.18 -7.40 19.92
C GLY A 10 -33.88 -8.19 19.70
N PHE A 11 -33.19 -8.00 18.58
CA PHE A 11 -31.89 -8.65 18.29
C PHE A 11 -30.69 -7.98 18.99
N GLN A 12 -30.93 -7.22 20.05
CA GLN A 12 -29.86 -6.51 20.78
C GLN A 12 -28.93 -7.46 21.55
N VAL A 13 -29.34 -8.71 21.77
CA VAL A 13 -28.55 -9.69 22.54
C VAL A 13 -27.77 -10.63 21.62
N ASP A 14 -28.05 -10.61 20.31
CA ASP A 14 -27.39 -11.50 19.36
C ASP A 14 -25.99 -10.97 19.02
N VAL A 15 -24.98 -11.68 19.52
CA VAL A 15 -23.56 -11.34 19.35
C VAL A 15 -23.15 -11.28 17.87
N TYR A 16 -23.73 -12.09 17.00
CA TYR A 16 -23.42 -12.09 15.57
C TYR A 16 -24.02 -10.87 14.87
N VAL A 17 -25.25 -10.50 15.21
CA VAL A 17 -25.90 -9.30 14.70
C VAL A 17 -25.16 -8.05 15.17
N GLN A 18 -24.77 -7.99 16.45
CA GLN A 18 -24.00 -6.88 17.00
C GLN A 18 -22.60 -6.78 16.36
N THR A 19 -21.90 -7.90 16.16
CA THR A 19 -20.60 -7.92 15.49
C THR A 19 -20.71 -7.45 14.03
N SER A 20 -21.77 -7.84 13.33
CA SER A 20 -22.03 -7.42 11.94
C SER A 20 -22.36 -5.92 11.85
N LEU A 21 -23.15 -5.40 12.80
CA LEU A 21 -23.45 -3.97 12.90
C LEU A 21 -22.19 -3.16 13.23
N LEU A 22 -21.34 -3.68 14.10
CA LEU A 22 -20.06 -3.07 14.46
C LEU A 22 -19.14 -2.96 13.24
N ASP A 23 -18.97 -4.04 12.49
CA ASP A 23 -18.17 -4.07 11.25
C ASP A 23 -18.72 -3.09 10.20
N MET A 24 -20.05 -3.01 10.04
CA MET A 24 -20.70 -2.04 9.16
C MET A 24 -20.40 -0.59 9.59
N TYR A 25 -20.58 -0.25 10.88
CA TYR A 25 -20.30 1.10 11.36
C TYR A 25 -18.82 1.47 11.26
N SER A 26 -17.92 0.51 11.51
CA SER A 26 -16.48 0.65 11.31
C SER A 26 -16.16 1.03 9.87
N LYS A 27 -16.67 0.24 8.89
CA LYS A 27 -16.48 0.49 7.45
C LYS A 27 -17.11 1.79 6.97
N CYS A 28 -18.18 2.25 7.60
CA CYS A 28 -18.80 3.54 7.32
C CYS A 28 -18.10 4.73 7.99
N GLY A 29 -17.01 4.51 8.74
CA GLY A 29 -16.32 5.60 9.46
C GLY A 29 -17.19 6.26 10.52
N ASN A 30 -18.10 5.52 11.17
CA ASN A 30 -18.91 6.06 12.25
C ASN A 30 -18.39 5.54 13.60
N LEU A 31 -17.34 6.18 14.11
CA LEU A 31 -16.70 5.81 15.37
C LEU A 31 -17.69 5.80 16.55
N VAL A 32 -18.55 6.81 16.64
CA VAL A 32 -19.49 6.96 17.76
C VAL A 32 -20.49 5.81 17.79
N SER A 33 -21.05 5.44 16.64
CA SER A 33 -22.00 4.33 16.55
C SER A 33 -21.32 2.98 16.72
N SER A 34 -20.12 2.81 16.15
CA SER A 34 -19.28 1.63 16.35
C SER A 34 -19.02 1.41 17.85
N ARG A 35 -18.56 2.45 18.56
CA ARG A 35 -18.30 2.37 20.00
C ARG A 35 -19.56 2.08 20.81
N LYS A 36 -20.67 2.74 20.49
CA LYS A 36 -21.96 2.51 21.16
C LYS A 36 -22.40 1.05 21.04
N VAL A 37 -22.36 0.49 19.83
CA VAL A 37 -22.70 -0.93 19.61
C VAL A 37 -21.76 -1.83 20.41
N PHE A 38 -20.45 -1.55 20.39
CA PHE A 38 -19.45 -2.32 21.13
C PHE A 38 -19.70 -2.30 22.64
N ASP A 39 -20.08 -1.16 23.21
CA ASP A 39 -20.37 -1.01 24.64
C ASP A 39 -21.65 -1.75 25.06
N GLU A 40 -22.65 -1.84 24.17
CA GLU A 40 -23.91 -2.55 24.38
C GLU A 40 -23.81 -4.08 24.22
N MET A 41 -22.67 -4.62 23.76
CA MET A 41 -22.47 -6.06 23.65
C MET A 41 -22.35 -6.73 25.02
N SER A 42 -23.15 -7.76 25.28
CA SER A 42 -23.08 -8.56 26.50
C SER A 42 -21.88 -9.52 26.50
N GLU A 43 -21.52 -10.04 25.33
CA GLU A 43 -20.35 -10.88 25.11
C GLU A 43 -19.52 -10.35 23.94
N ARG A 44 -18.20 -10.29 24.11
CA ARG A 44 -17.27 -9.75 23.11
C ARG A 44 -16.21 -10.79 22.78
N GLY A 45 -16.31 -11.37 21.58
CA GLY A 45 -15.28 -12.26 21.04
C GLY A 45 -14.17 -11.51 20.32
N VAL A 46 -13.08 -12.22 19.95
CA VAL A 46 -11.91 -11.67 19.26
C VAL A 46 -12.30 -10.81 18.05
N VAL A 47 -13.27 -11.25 17.24
CA VAL A 47 -13.73 -10.52 16.04
C VAL A 47 -14.31 -9.14 16.38
N SER A 48 -15.09 -9.02 17.46
CA SER A 48 -15.65 -7.74 17.90
C SER A 48 -14.56 -6.79 18.40
N TRP A 49 -13.57 -7.30 19.13
CA TRP A 49 -12.39 -6.54 19.55
C TRP A 49 -11.55 -6.06 18.36
N THR A 50 -11.26 -6.95 17.40
CA THR A 50 -10.53 -6.60 16.17
C THR A 50 -11.28 -5.52 15.37
N SER A 51 -12.61 -5.59 15.29
CA SER A 51 -13.43 -4.58 14.60
C SER A 51 -13.35 -3.20 15.27
N MET A 52 -13.35 -3.16 16.59
CA MET A 52 -13.19 -1.91 17.35
C MET A 52 -11.78 -1.34 17.20
N ILE A 53 -10.74 -2.18 17.30
CA ILE A 53 -9.34 -1.81 17.04
C ILE A 53 -9.20 -1.23 15.64
N THR A 54 -9.80 -1.88 14.64
CA THR A 54 -9.80 -1.42 13.24
C THR A 54 -10.43 -0.04 13.12
N THR A 55 -11.58 0.17 13.76
CA THR A 55 -12.23 1.49 13.80
C THR A 55 -11.27 2.54 14.36
N TYR A 56 -10.67 2.31 15.53
CA TYR A 56 -9.74 3.26 16.14
C TYR A 56 -8.47 3.52 15.30
N CYS A 57 -7.93 2.49 14.64
CA CYS A 57 -6.81 2.62 13.70
C CYS A 57 -7.17 3.55 12.53
N HIS A 58 -8.37 3.43 11.95
CA HIS A 58 -8.83 4.31 10.87
C HIS A 58 -8.90 5.79 11.30
N PHE A 59 -9.22 6.06 12.56
CA PHE A 59 -9.26 7.41 13.13
C PHE A 59 -7.92 7.89 13.70
N SER A 60 -6.84 7.11 13.56
CA SER A 60 -5.50 7.41 14.10
C SER A 60 -5.49 7.67 15.62
N LEU A 61 -6.42 7.04 16.37
CA LEU A 61 -6.55 7.20 17.82
C LEU A 61 -5.69 6.15 18.55
N VAL A 62 -4.38 6.37 18.53
CA VAL A 62 -3.38 5.40 19.02
C VAL A 62 -3.56 5.02 20.49
N ASP A 63 -3.86 5.98 21.35
CA ASP A 63 -4.05 5.71 22.79
C ASP A 63 -5.24 4.79 23.05
N GLU A 64 -6.33 4.98 22.28
CA GLU A 64 -7.51 4.13 22.35
C GLU A 64 -7.24 2.73 21.79
N VAL A 65 -6.47 2.61 20.72
CA VAL A 65 -6.02 1.29 20.20
C VAL A 65 -5.29 0.51 21.29
N VAL A 66 -4.33 1.14 21.98
CA VAL A 66 -3.55 0.49 23.06
C VAL A 66 -4.46 0.13 24.24
N SER A 67 -5.36 1.04 24.63
CA SER A 67 -6.35 0.81 25.69
C SER A 67 -7.23 -0.41 25.40
N VAL A 68 -7.78 -0.51 24.18
CA VAL A 68 -8.66 -1.61 23.75
C VAL A 68 -7.91 -2.94 23.70
N ILE A 69 -6.66 -2.97 23.22
CA ILE A 69 -5.83 -4.18 23.23
C ILE A 69 -5.57 -4.65 24.66
N ASN A 70 -5.26 -3.73 25.58
CA ASN A 70 -5.02 -4.07 26.97
C ASN A 70 -6.28 -4.61 27.66
N GLN A 71 -7.45 -4.03 27.35
CA GLN A 71 -8.74 -4.53 27.85
C GLN A 71 -9.05 -5.94 27.32
N MET A 72 -8.83 -6.18 26.03
CA MET A 72 -8.98 -7.50 25.41
C MET A 72 -8.13 -8.55 26.13
N ARG A 73 -6.85 -8.23 26.39
CA ARG A 73 -5.92 -9.11 27.10
C ARG A 73 -6.27 -9.32 28.57
N ALA A 74 -6.75 -8.29 29.26
CA ALA A 74 -7.19 -8.40 30.65
C ALA A 74 -8.37 -9.40 30.81
N LEU A 75 -9.14 -9.62 29.75
CA LEU A 75 -10.21 -10.62 29.69
C LEU A 75 -9.72 -12.01 29.27
N GLY A 76 -8.41 -12.21 29.11
CA GLY A 76 -7.81 -13.47 28.68
C GLY A 76 -7.95 -13.75 27.18
N LEU A 77 -8.35 -12.76 26.39
CA LEU A 77 -8.41 -12.86 24.93
C LEU A 77 -7.11 -12.34 24.33
N GLU A 78 -6.47 -13.15 23.49
CA GLU A 78 -5.23 -12.74 22.80
C GLU A 78 -5.53 -12.19 21.40
N PRO A 79 -4.85 -11.10 20.98
CA PRO A 79 -4.92 -10.59 19.62
C PRO A 79 -4.60 -11.66 18.56
N SER A 80 -5.39 -11.70 17.48
CA SER A 80 -5.20 -12.58 16.32
C SER A 80 -4.25 -11.98 15.26
N SER A 81 -3.85 -12.78 14.26
CA SER A 81 -3.12 -12.29 13.09
C SER A 81 -3.85 -11.12 12.39
N THR A 82 -5.18 -11.21 12.28
CA THR A 82 -6.01 -10.13 11.73
C THR A 82 -5.92 -8.82 12.52
N THR A 83 -5.72 -8.89 13.84
CA THR A 83 -5.52 -7.69 14.67
C THR A 83 -4.21 -7.00 14.29
N PHE A 84 -3.12 -7.77 14.15
CA PHE A 84 -1.82 -7.23 13.77
C PHE A 84 -1.75 -6.71 12.33
N LEU A 85 -2.47 -7.34 11.39
CA LEU A 85 -2.62 -6.82 10.02
C LEU A 85 -3.13 -5.37 9.99
N VAL A 86 -4.00 -5.01 10.92
CA VAL A 86 -4.57 -3.66 11.01
C VAL A 86 -3.69 -2.72 11.83
N LEU A 87 -2.94 -3.25 12.80
CA LEU A 87 -2.04 -2.45 13.65
C LEU A 87 -0.78 -1.97 12.92
N PHE A 88 -0.15 -2.81 12.10
CA PHE A 88 1.11 -2.45 11.46
C PHE A 88 1.01 -1.20 10.57
N PRO A 89 0.02 -1.06 9.66
CA PRO A 89 -0.13 0.16 8.86
C PRO A 89 -0.48 1.40 9.69
N ALA A 90 -1.20 1.20 10.80
CA ALA A 90 -1.65 2.26 11.70
C ALA A 90 -0.56 2.80 12.63
N CYS A 91 0.59 2.13 12.73
CA CYS A 91 1.72 2.62 13.50
C CYS A 91 2.20 3.97 12.94
N SER A 92 2.25 4.98 13.81
CA SER A 92 2.67 6.34 13.46
C SER A 92 4.15 6.60 13.74
N SER A 93 4.78 5.74 14.53
CA SER A 93 6.20 5.80 14.86
C SER A 93 6.86 4.43 14.72
N LEU A 94 8.16 4.44 14.43
CA LEU A 94 8.97 3.22 14.34
C LEU A 94 8.97 2.44 15.66
N LEU A 95 9.04 3.13 16.80
CA LEU A 95 9.02 2.50 18.12
C LEU A 95 7.73 1.70 18.33
N GLN A 96 6.58 2.27 17.95
CA GLN A 96 5.29 1.58 18.02
C GLN A 96 5.26 0.37 17.07
N GLY A 97 5.77 0.53 15.85
CA GLY A 97 5.87 -0.55 14.86
C GLY A 97 6.70 -1.73 15.35
N LEU A 98 7.91 -1.48 15.86
CA LEU A 98 8.81 -2.50 16.39
C LEU A 98 8.25 -3.16 17.66
N SER A 99 7.63 -2.40 18.56
CA SER A 99 6.96 -2.97 19.74
C SER A 99 5.82 -3.91 19.34
N THR A 100 5.01 -3.51 18.35
CA THR A 100 3.94 -4.33 17.77
C THR A 100 4.50 -5.61 17.14
N GLN A 101 5.60 -5.50 16.39
CA GLN A 101 6.30 -6.64 15.79
C GLN A 101 6.84 -7.61 16.85
N CYS A 102 7.49 -7.11 17.91
CA CYS A 102 7.96 -7.94 19.01
C CYS A 102 6.80 -8.66 19.72
N CYS A 103 5.65 -7.99 19.88
CA CYS A 103 4.46 -8.62 20.44
C CYS A 103 3.96 -9.76 19.54
N ALA A 104 3.83 -9.54 18.23
CA ALA A 104 3.43 -10.56 17.28
C ALA A 104 4.40 -11.76 17.26
N PHE A 105 5.71 -11.51 17.36
CA PHE A 105 6.73 -12.56 17.45
C PHE A 105 6.61 -13.39 18.73
N LYS A 106 6.44 -12.74 19.90
CA LYS A 106 6.23 -13.43 21.18
C LYS A 106 4.97 -14.29 21.19
N MET A 107 3.96 -13.90 20.43
CA MET A 107 2.71 -14.65 20.27
C MET A 107 2.81 -15.78 19.23
N GLY A 108 3.99 -15.97 18.61
CA GLY A 108 4.20 -17.01 17.59
C GLY A 108 3.55 -16.71 16.24
N LEU A 109 3.00 -15.52 16.04
CA LEU A 109 2.30 -15.15 14.79
C LEU A 109 3.26 -14.88 13.62
N LEU A 110 4.54 -14.66 13.92
CA LEU A 110 5.61 -14.42 12.94
C LEU A 110 6.63 -15.58 12.87
N ASN A 111 6.35 -16.72 13.52
CA ASN A 111 7.26 -17.88 13.56
C ASN A 111 6.71 -19.01 12.66
N GLY A 112 7.55 -19.54 11.74
CA GLY A 112 7.15 -20.62 10.81
C GLY A 112 6.80 -20.11 9.41
N ASP A 113 6.15 -20.93 8.57
CA ASP A 113 5.61 -20.55 7.26
C ASP A 113 4.59 -19.40 7.43
N VAL A 114 5.11 -18.18 7.57
CA VAL A 114 4.31 -17.01 7.97
C VAL A 114 3.21 -16.81 6.94
N GLU A 115 1.99 -16.56 7.40
CA GLU A 115 0.92 -16.07 6.54
C GLU A 115 1.43 -14.84 5.78
N VAL A 116 1.61 -15.01 4.47
CA VAL A 116 2.14 -14.00 3.54
C VAL A 116 1.58 -12.59 3.79
N PRO A 117 0.29 -12.39 4.11
CA PRO A 117 -0.26 -11.06 4.44
C PRO A 117 0.37 -10.37 5.65
N LEU A 118 0.70 -11.10 6.72
CA LEU A 118 1.23 -10.51 7.95
C LEU A 118 2.67 -10.05 7.75
N THR A 119 3.49 -10.86 7.07
CA THR A 119 4.85 -10.50 6.67
C THR A 119 4.85 -9.26 5.76
N HIS A 120 3.92 -9.17 4.80
CA HIS A 120 3.75 -7.96 3.97
C HIS A 120 3.42 -6.72 4.80
N SER A 121 2.54 -6.85 5.79
CA SER A 121 2.16 -5.72 6.65
C SER A 121 3.34 -5.23 7.49
N VAL A 122 4.18 -6.15 8.00
CA VAL A 122 5.43 -5.79 8.69
C VAL A 122 6.39 -5.09 7.74
N MET A 123 6.62 -5.64 6.54
CA MET A 123 7.50 -5.01 5.54
C MET A 123 7.03 -3.62 5.15
N GLY A 124 5.72 -3.43 4.92
CA GLY A 124 5.13 -2.13 4.63
C GLY A 124 5.31 -1.13 5.78
N MET A 125 5.14 -1.58 7.03
CA MET A 125 5.42 -0.76 8.21
C MET A 125 6.89 -0.34 8.30
N LEU A 126 7.83 -1.26 8.06
CA LEU A 126 9.27 -0.96 8.07
C LEU A 126 9.64 0.03 6.95
N VAL A 127 9.14 -0.21 5.74
CA VAL A 127 9.33 0.69 4.58
C VAL A 127 8.80 2.10 4.88
N LYS A 128 7.58 2.21 5.40
CA LYS A 128 6.96 3.50 5.79
C LYS A 128 7.83 4.29 6.78
N HIS A 129 8.58 3.60 7.64
CA HIS A 129 9.46 4.21 8.63
C HIS A 129 10.95 4.18 8.23
N CYS A 130 11.23 4.10 6.92
CA CYS A 130 12.58 4.15 6.33
C CYS A 130 13.52 3.02 6.77
N GLN A 131 13.00 1.91 7.31
CA GLN A 131 13.78 0.71 7.64
C GLN A 131 13.84 -0.27 6.46
N THR A 132 14.26 0.22 5.29
CA THR A 132 14.28 -0.54 4.02
C THR A 132 15.27 -1.72 4.03
N HIS A 133 16.36 -1.61 4.81
CA HIS A 133 17.30 -2.71 5.00
C HIS A 133 16.71 -3.88 5.79
N GLU A 134 15.96 -3.61 6.86
CA GLU A 134 15.27 -4.65 7.62
C GLU A 134 14.16 -5.30 6.78
N ALA A 135 13.40 -4.49 6.03
CA ALA A 135 12.38 -5.00 5.11
C ALA A 135 13.00 -5.94 4.05
N ARG A 136 14.20 -5.60 3.53
CA ARG A 136 14.94 -6.48 2.62
C ARG A 136 15.42 -7.76 3.29
N ALA A 137 15.89 -7.69 4.53
CA ALA A 137 16.31 -8.89 5.27
C ALA A 137 15.15 -9.87 5.45
N ILE A 138 13.93 -9.37 5.71
CA ILE A 138 12.72 -10.19 5.76
C ILE A 138 12.44 -10.82 4.40
N LEU A 139 12.49 -10.04 3.31
CA LEU A 139 12.27 -10.53 1.95
C LEU A 139 13.23 -11.66 1.55
N GLU A 140 14.51 -11.54 1.94
CA GLU A 140 15.54 -12.54 1.65
C GLU A 140 15.38 -13.83 2.46
N GLN A 141 14.70 -13.78 3.61
CA GLN A 141 14.37 -14.95 4.43
C GLN A 141 13.13 -15.71 3.94
N MET A 142 12.30 -15.11 3.06
CA MET A 142 11.12 -15.77 2.50
C MET A 142 11.54 -16.88 1.51
N GLN A 143 10.97 -18.08 1.68
CA GLN A 143 11.16 -19.20 0.73
C GLN A 143 10.60 -18.84 -0.65
N GLU A 144 9.36 -18.37 -0.69
CA GLU A 144 8.64 -17.97 -1.91
C GLU A 144 8.09 -16.55 -1.79
N PRO A 145 8.93 -15.50 -1.94
CA PRO A 145 8.46 -14.13 -1.89
C PRO A 145 7.60 -13.79 -3.10
N SER A 146 6.39 -13.30 -2.83
CA SER A 146 5.41 -12.91 -3.84
C SER A 146 5.78 -11.60 -4.54
N VAL A 147 5.11 -11.27 -5.65
CA VAL A 147 5.24 -9.98 -6.33
C VAL A 147 5.04 -8.80 -5.36
N ILE A 148 4.07 -8.90 -4.45
CA ILE A 148 3.79 -7.86 -3.45
C ILE A 148 4.99 -7.66 -2.51
N SER A 149 5.68 -8.74 -2.12
CA SER A 149 6.87 -8.67 -1.26
C SER A 149 7.98 -7.86 -1.94
N TRP A 150 8.28 -8.18 -3.21
CA TRP A 150 9.32 -7.53 -4.00
C TRP A 150 8.99 -6.07 -4.30
N THR A 151 7.76 -5.78 -4.69
CA THR A 151 7.31 -4.42 -5.03
C THR A 151 7.26 -3.51 -3.80
N THR A 152 6.86 -4.02 -2.63
CA THR A 152 6.87 -3.27 -1.36
C THR A 152 8.28 -2.80 -1.02
N VAL A 153 9.27 -3.70 -1.06
CA VAL A 153 10.67 -3.36 -0.75
C VAL A 153 11.28 -2.47 -1.82
N THR A 154 10.99 -2.74 -3.11
CA THR A 154 11.47 -1.91 -4.22
C THR A 154 10.95 -0.48 -4.09
N SER A 155 9.65 -0.30 -3.90
CA SER A 155 9.03 1.02 -3.73
C SER A 155 9.59 1.75 -2.52
N GLY A 156 9.83 1.04 -1.41
CA GLY A 156 10.47 1.62 -0.24
C GLY A 156 11.87 2.17 -0.49
N TYR A 157 12.70 1.47 -1.26
CA TYR A 157 14.01 2.00 -1.65
C TYR A 157 13.88 3.21 -2.59
N VAL A 158 12.90 3.23 -3.49
CA VAL A 158 12.64 4.36 -4.41
C VAL A 158 12.19 5.60 -3.64
N GLU A 159 11.26 5.46 -2.70
CA GLU A 159 10.78 6.56 -1.85
C GLU A 159 11.89 7.11 -0.95
N ALA A 160 12.79 6.26 -0.47
CA ALA A 160 13.96 6.65 0.31
C ALA A 160 15.13 7.20 -0.53
N GLY A 161 15.03 7.22 -1.87
CA GLY A 161 16.07 7.71 -2.77
C GLY A 161 17.27 6.76 -2.99
N HIS A 162 17.19 5.53 -2.50
CA HIS A 162 18.23 4.50 -2.59
C HIS A 162 18.11 3.69 -3.89
N MET A 163 18.40 4.36 -5.00
CA MET A 163 18.13 3.82 -6.34
C MET A 163 18.91 2.55 -6.66
N LYS A 164 20.19 2.46 -6.28
CA LYS A 164 21.04 1.30 -6.58
C LYS A 164 20.47 0.03 -5.92
N GLU A 165 19.99 0.17 -4.70
CA GLU A 165 19.34 -0.87 -3.92
C GLU A 165 17.98 -1.24 -4.53
N ALA A 166 17.17 -0.26 -4.96
CA ALA A 166 15.91 -0.51 -5.66
C ALA A 166 16.13 -1.36 -6.93
N PHE A 167 17.10 -0.99 -7.78
CA PHE A 167 17.46 -1.78 -8.96
C PHE A 167 18.04 -3.15 -8.62
N SER A 168 18.80 -3.26 -7.53
CA SER A 168 19.34 -4.53 -7.04
C SER A 168 18.20 -5.50 -6.70
N VAL A 169 17.22 -5.05 -5.90
CA VAL A 169 16.05 -5.84 -5.49
C VAL A 169 15.18 -6.20 -6.70
N PHE A 170 14.90 -5.25 -7.59
CA PHE A 170 14.15 -5.52 -8.82
C PHE A 170 14.82 -6.54 -9.73
N ASN A 171 16.14 -6.48 -9.90
CA ASN A 171 16.86 -7.46 -10.70
C ASN A 171 16.87 -8.86 -10.05
N GLN A 172 16.84 -8.95 -8.71
CA GLN A 172 16.67 -10.23 -8.03
C GLN A 172 15.29 -10.83 -8.28
N MET A 173 14.23 -10.02 -8.19
CA MET A 173 12.85 -10.43 -8.53
C MET A 173 12.79 -11.05 -9.94
N ARG A 174 13.41 -10.37 -10.92
CA ARG A 174 13.46 -10.85 -12.32
C ARG A 174 14.21 -12.16 -12.50
N ARG A 175 15.32 -12.35 -11.80
CA ARG A 175 16.10 -13.61 -11.86
C ARG A 175 15.33 -14.81 -11.32
N LYS A 176 14.41 -14.59 -10.38
CA LYS A 176 13.49 -15.61 -9.88
C LYS A 176 12.30 -15.89 -10.82
N THR A 177 12.29 -15.34 -12.04
CA THR A 177 11.24 -15.53 -13.06
C THR A 177 9.83 -15.19 -12.58
N ILE A 178 9.71 -14.25 -11.63
CA ILE A 178 8.43 -13.76 -11.14
C ILE A 178 7.85 -12.81 -12.18
N SER A 179 6.57 -13.00 -12.54
CA SER A 179 5.86 -12.11 -13.48
C SER A 179 5.76 -10.71 -12.89
N LEU A 180 6.22 -9.71 -13.65
CA LEU A 180 6.10 -8.30 -13.27
C LEU A 180 4.64 -7.86 -13.42
N ASP A 181 4.17 -7.03 -12.49
CA ASP A 181 2.87 -6.37 -12.56
C ASP A 181 3.04 -4.86 -12.80
N TYR A 182 1.91 -4.16 -13.00
CA TYR A 182 1.89 -2.70 -13.17
C TYR A 182 2.61 -1.96 -12.03
N VAL A 183 2.44 -2.42 -10.79
CA VAL A 183 3.07 -1.82 -9.60
C VAL A 183 4.60 -1.94 -9.67
N SER A 184 5.11 -3.07 -10.15
CA SER A 184 6.54 -3.28 -10.39
C SER A 184 7.11 -2.30 -11.41
N PHE A 185 6.39 -2.07 -12.52
CA PHE A 185 6.79 -1.10 -13.54
C PHE A 185 6.73 0.33 -13.03
N PHE A 186 5.67 0.69 -12.32
CA PHE A 186 5.53 2.02 -11.71
C PHE A 186 6.71 2.33 -10.79
N ALA A 187 7.05 1.40 -9.90
CA ALA A 187 8.15 1.57 -8.94
C ALA A 187 9.49 1.81 -9.66
N ILE A 188 9.82 1.00 -10.67
CA ILE A 188 11.12 1.08 -11.34
C ILE A 188 11.21 2.26 -12.32
N ILE A 189 10.14 2.61 -13.04
CA ILE A 189 10.11 3.79 -13.92
C ILE A 189 10.20 5.08 -13.09
N SER A 190 9.52 5.12 -11.93
CA SER A 190 9.63 6.24 -10.99
C SER A 190 11.05 6.37 -10.43
N ALA A 191 11.74 5.25 -10.20
CA ALA A 191 13.15 5.23 -9.81
C ALA A 191 14.05 5.86 -10.90
N CYS A 192 13.89 5.43 -12.16
CA CYS A 192 14.62 5.98 -13.31
C CYS A 192 14.40 7.49 -13.45
N SER A 193 13.15 7.91 -13.32
CA SER A 193 12.70 9.30 -13.42
C SER A 193 13.42 10.21 -12.43
N GLN A 194 13.72 9.73 -11.22
CA GLN A 194 14.42 10.52 -10.21
C GLN A 194 15.95 10.54 -10.41
N HIS A 195 16.53 9.51 -11.03
CA HIS A 195 17.98 9.42 -11.23
C HIS A 195 18.44 10.13 -12.51
N GLY A 196 17.58 10.22 -13.53
CA GLY A 196 17.90 10.86 -14.80
C GLY A 196 18.88 10.08 -15.68
N ASP A 197 19.21 8.82 -15.34
CA ASP A 197 20.12 7.99 -16.12
C ASP A 197 19.42 7.38 -17.34
N LEU A 198 19.76 7.91 -18.52
CA LEU A 198 19.19 7.51 -19.80
C LEU A 198 19.46 6.04 -20.15
N LEU A 199 20.61 5.48 -19.75
CA LEU A 199 20.94 4.09 -20.03
C LEU A 199 19.95 3.19 -19.30
N VAL A 200 19.73 3.45 -18.01
CA VAL A 200 18.78 2.69 -17.20
C VAL A 200 17.35 2.88 -17.70
N ALA A 201 16.96 4.10 -18.04
CA ALA A 201 15.66 4.40 -18.64
C ALA A 201 15.39 3.58 -19.91
N SER A 202 16.38 3.49 -20.81
CA SER A 202 16.27 2.69 -22.05
C SER A 202 16.11 1.19 -21.77
N THR A 203 16.75 0.67 -20.72
CA THR A 203 16.63 -0.75 -20.34
C THR A 203 15.25 -1.07 -19.77
N VAL A 204 14.68 -0.14 -18.99
CA VAL A 204 13.32 -0.28 -18.43
C VAL A 204 12.27 -0.19 -19.53
N HIS A 205 12.40 0.74 -20.47
CA HIS A 205 11.52 0.80 -21.64
C HIS A 205 11.64 -0.47 -22.51
N SER A 206 12.85 -0.97 -22.74
CA SER A 206 13.01 -2.25 -23.47
C SER A 206 12.35 -3.42 -22.74
N LEU A 207 12.22 -3.36 -21.41
CA LEU A 207 11.57 -4.37 -20.59
C LEU A 207 10.04 -4.28 -20.68
N THR A 208 9.45 -3.09 -20.71
CA THR A 208 8.00 -2.91 -20.90
C THR A 208 7.55 -3.50 -22.25
N ILE A 209 8.34 -3.27 -23.30
CA ILE A 209 8.10 -3.85 -24.64
C ILE A 209 8.16 -5.39 -24.58
N LYS A 210 9.22 -5.95 -23.99
CA LYS A 210 9.41 -7.42 -23.92
C LYS A 210 8.34 -8.15 -23.12
N THR A 211 7.73 -7.47 -22.16
CA THR A 211 6.67 -8.03 -21.31
C THR A 211 5.27 -7.82 -21.90
N GLY A 212 5.16 -7.06 -23.00
CA GLY A 212 3.89 -6.77 -23.66
C GLY A 212 3.03 -5.74 -22.91
N CYS A 213 3.64 -4.93 -22.05
CA CYS A 213 2.97 -3.87 -21.29
C CYS A 213 2.99 -2.51 -22.01
N GLU A 214 3.50 -2.46 -23.25
CA GLU A 214 3.48 -1.27 -24.11
C GLU A 214 2.05 -1.01 -24.62
N GLY A 215 1.62 0.25 -24.62
CA GLY A 215 0.26 0.64 -25.03
C GLY A 215 -0.77 0.69 -23.88
N GLU A 216 -0.37 0.39 -22.65
CA GLU A 216 -1.16 0.79 -21.48
C GLU A 216 -0.91 2.28 -21.20
N ASP A 217 -1.94 3.13 -21.36
CA ASP A 217 -1.85 4.59 -21.17
C ASP A 217 -1.11 4.98 -19.88
N ALA A 218 -1.32 4.21 -18.81
CA ALA A 218 -0.72 4.48 -17.51
C ALA A 218 0.81 4.23 -17.49
N ILE A 219 1.31 3.24 -18.24
CA ILE A 219 2.76 2.95 -18.36
C ILE A 219 3.41 3.93 -19.34
N ASP A 220 2.75 4.21 -20.48
CA ASP A 220 3.28 5.13 -21.48
C ASP A 220 3.46 6.53 -20.90
N ASN A 221 2.51 7.02 -20.10
CA ASN A 221 2.64 8.29 -19.38
C ASN A 221 3.84 8.31 -18.42
N LEU A 222 4.13 7.20 -17.72
CA LEU A 222 5.29 7.10 -16.84
C LEU A 222 6.59 7.11 -17.63
N LEU A 223 6.63 6.42 -18.78
CA LEU A 223 7.78 6.39 -19.68
C LEU A 223 8.05 7.78 -20.28
N VAL A 224 7.02 8.52 -20.66
CA VAL A 224 7.15 9.93 -21.12
C VAL A 224 7.77 10.78 -20.02
N SER A 225 7.23 10.74 -18.79
CA SER A 225 7.79 11.50 -17.66
C SER A 225 9.23 11.10 -17.33
N MET A 226 9.57 9.82 -17.44
CA MET A 226 10.92 9.32 -17.24
C MET A 226 11.88 9.91 -18.26
N TYR A 227 11.56 9.83 -19.55
CA TYR A 227 12.42 10.36 -20.61
C TYR A 227 12.56 11.88 -20.56
N GLU A 228 11.50 12.60 -20.18
CA GLU A 228 11.56 14.04 -19.91
C GLU A 228 12.61 14.35 -18.84
N LYS A 229 12.58 13.65 -17.70
CA LYS A 229 13.55 13.85 -16.61
C LYS A 229 14.97 13.36 -16.96
N CYS A 230 15.09 12.41 -17.88
CA CYS A 230 16.37 12.01 -18.48
C CYS A 230 16.86 12.95 -19.59
N CYS A 231 16.15 14.05 -19.88
CA CYS A 231 16.45 15.02 -20.94
C CYS A 231 16.48 14.43 -22.37
N ASP A 232 15.79 13.29 -22.61
CA ASP A 232 15.65 12.68 -23.94
C ASP A 232 14.23 12.90 -24.47
N LEU A 233 13.99 14.12 -24.95
CA LEU A 233 12.69 14.53 -25.50
C LEU A 233 12.31 13.77 -26.77
N VAL A 234 13.28 13.22 -27.50
CA VAL A 234 13.02 12.46 -28.73
C VAL A 234 12.36 11.13 -28.36
N SER A 235 12.91 10.42 -27.38
CA SER A 235 12.30 9.18 -26.88
C SER A 235 10.98 9.46 -26.16
N ALA A 236 10.89 10.54 -25.39
CA ALA A 236 9.63 10.95 -24.75
C ALA A 236 8.53 11.17 -25.79
N ARG A 237 8.84 11.91 -26.87
CA ARG A 237 7.90 12.17 -27.97
C ARG A 237 7.51 10.89 -28.70
N ARG A 238 8.46 9.99 -28.93
CA ARG A 238 8.18 8.70 -29.59
C ARG A 238 7.19 7.85 -28.81
N VAL A 239 7.35 7.76 -27.49
CA VAL A 239 6.42 7.02 -26.61
C VAL A 239 5.04 7.69 -26.59
N PHE A 240 5.01 9.03 -26.53
CA PHE A 240 3.78 9.80 -26.56
C PHE A 240 3.00 9.62 -27.87
N ASP A 241 3.69 9.60 -29.01
CA ASP A 241 3.07 9.42 -30.32
C ASP A 241 2.61 7.97 -30.54
N SER A 242 3.18 6.98 -29.84
CA SER A 242 2.74 5.57 -29.91
C SER A 242 1.54 5.25 -29.02
N SER A 243 1.33 5.96 -27.91
CA SER A 243 0.16 5.80 -27.04
C SER A 243 -1.10 6.33 -27.73
N CYS A 244 -1.96 5.44 -28.23
CA CYS A 244 -3.11 5.79 -29.05
C CYS A 244 -4.45 5.69 -28.28
N GLU A 245 -4.85 6.74 -27.53
CA GLU A 245 -6.24 7.21 -27.47
C GLU A 245 -6.30 8.73 -27.24
N TRP A 246 -6.87 9.45 -28.21
CA TRP A 246 -6.92 10.92 -28.33
C TRP A 246 -7.80 11.67 -27.29
N HIS A 247 -8.07 11.12 -26.10
CA HIS A 247 -9.09 11.73 -25.21
C HIS A 247 -8.58 12.52 -24.01
N PHE A 248 -7.37 12.33 -23.49
CA PHE A 248 -6.86 13.18 -22.42
C PHE A 248 -5.33 13.22 -22.40
N CYS A 249 -4.68 14.12 -23.15
CA CYS A 249 -3.32 14.53 -22.78
C CYS A 249 -2.85 15.88 -23.34
N VAL A 250 -1.87 16.40 -22.61
CA VAL A 250 -1.20 17.70 -22.68
C VAL A 250 -0.29 17.76 -23.90
N PHE A 251 -0.25 18.90 -24.60
CA PHE A 251 0.67 19.11 -25.73
C PHE A 251 2.01 19.69 -25.24
N ILE A 252 3.11 19.12 -25.73
CA ILE A 252 4.47 19.66 -25.61
C ILE A 252 4.81 20.34 -26.94
N ASP A 253 4.91 21.67 -26.95
CA ASP A 253 5.36 22.42 -28.11
C ASP A 253 6.88 22.56 -28.10
N VAL A 254 7.52 22.04 -29.15
CA VAL A 254 8.99 21.94 -29.31
C VAL A 254 9.61 23.29 -29.68
N GLN A 255 8.85 24.28 -30.14
CA GLN A 255 9.42 25.59 -30.49
C GLN A 255 9.57 26.54 -29.30
N ASP A 256 8.73 26.41 -28.26
CA ASP A 256 8.65 27.40 -27.16
C ASP A 256 8.96 26.85 -25.75
N ASN A 257 9.29 25.56 -25.63
CA ASN A 257 9.76 24.94 -24.38
C ASN A 257 8.82 25.17 -23.17
N LYS A 258 7.50 25.05 -23.39
CA LYS A 258 6.45 25.26 -22.37
C LYS A 258 5.36 24.20 -22.41
N ILE A 259 4.76 23.94 -21.24
CA ILE A 259 3.65 23.00 -21.01
C ILE A 259 2.34 23.79 -20.92
N TYR A 260 1.34 23.49 -21.77
CA TYR A 260 0.04 24.19 -21.75
C TYR A 260 -1.14 23.26 -21.44
N ARG A 261 -2.12 23.75 -20.66
CA ARG A 261 -3.45 23.11 -20.47
C ARG A 261 -4.45 23.68 -21.48
N LYS A 262 -5.33 22.83 -22.03
CA LYS A 262 -6.28 23.08 -23.16
C LYS A 262 -7.24 24.29 -23.05
N LYS A 263 -7.20 25.13 -22.00
CA LYS A 263 -8.07 26.32 -21.93
C LYS A 263 -7.51 27.58 -22.61
N GLU A 264 -6.23 27.62 -22.97
CA GLU A 264 -5.60 28.85 -23.49
C GLU A 264 -5.50 28.93 -25.02
N TYR A 265 -5.66 27.81 -25.73
CA TYR A 265 -5.47 27.77 -27.19
C TYR A 265 -6.72 28.08 -28.03
N ALA A 266 -7.90 28.18 -27.41
CA ALA A 266 -9.13 28.53 -28.12
C ALA A 266 -9.22 30.03 -28.52
N HIS A 267 -8.22 30.84 -28.16
CA HIS A 267 -8.19 32.29 -28.40
C HIS A 267 -7.10 32.76 -29.39
N LEU A 268 -6.37 31.84 -30.02
CA LEU A 268 -5.26 32.17 -30.94
C LEU A 268 -5.50 31.76 -32.40
N ASN A 269 -6.74 31.41 -32.76
CA ASN A 269 -7.18 31.30 -34.16
C ASN A 269 -8.07 32.49 -34.54
#